data_AF-A0A1B0DQ29-F1
#
_entry.id   AF-A0A1B0DQ29-F1
#
_cell.length_a   1.000
_cell.length_b   1.000
_cell.length_c   1.000
_cell.angle_alpha   90.00
_cell.angle_beta   90.00
_cell.angle_gamma   90.00
#
_symmetry.space_group_name_H-M   'P 1'
#
loop_
_entity.id
_entity.type
_entity.pdbx_description
1 polymer ?
#
loop_
_entity_poly.entity_id
_entity_poly.type
_entity_poly.pdbx_seq_one_letter_code
_entity_poly.pdbx_strand_id
1 'polypeptide(L)'
;MGSRGQIISLQDENLCIVFNTDSDVRKFRELINTVKGRRANSVFSQRTEESSANQYFQFYGYLSQQQNMMQDFVRTSTYQKAIHSNINDFHVRSQSIFFL
;
A
#
# COMPACT_ATOMS: atom_id res chain seq x y z
N MET A 1 16.95 -2.95 -31.63
CA MET A 1 17.60 -2.24 -30.51
C MET A 1 16.79 -2.27 -29.20
N GLY A 2 15.70 -3.05 -29.07
CA GLY A 2 14.87 -3.09 -27.85
C GLY A 2 14.57 -4.47 -27.26
N SER A 3 15.29 -5.53 -27.65
CA SER A 3 14.92 -6.92 -27.30
C SER A 3 15.66 -7.52 -26.11
N ARG A 4 16.75 -6.90 -25.62
CA ARG A 4 17.67 -7.48 -24.62
C ARG A 4 17.75 -6.78 -23.26
N GLY A 5 17.00 -5.71 -23.08
CA GLY A 5 16.89 -4.98 -21.81
C GLY A 5 15.55 -5.25 -21.13
N GLN A 6 15.55 -5.33 -19.81
CA GLN A 6 14.33 -5.29 -19.00
C GLN A 6 14.44 -4.15 -17.99
N ILE A 7 13.47 -3.25 -18.03
CA ILE A 7 13.35 -2.18 -17.04
C ILE A 7 12.45 -2.69 -15.91
N ILE A 8 12.89 -2.45 -14.68
CA ILE A 8 12.13 -2.68 -13.45
C ILE A 8 11.98 -1.34 -12.76
N SER A 9 10.74 -0.86 -12.67
CA SER A 9 10.40 0.34 -11.92
C SER A 9 10.12 -0.05 -10.46
N LEU A 10 10.96 0.46 -9.57
CA LEU A 10 10.74 0.50 -8.13
C LEU A 10 10.08 1.85 -7.78
N GLN A 11 9.63 2.03 -6.54
CA GLN A 11 8.84 3.22 -6.16
C GLN A 11 9.56 4.54 -6.46
N ASP A 12 10.88 4.60 -6.25
CA ASP A 12 11.66 5.83 -6.42
C ASP A 12 12.78 5.73 -7.48
N GLU A 13 13.00 4.55 -8.07
CA GLU A 13 14.11 4.32 -9.00
C GLU A 13 13.75 3.35 -10.13
N ASN A 14 14.40 3.52 -11.28
CA ASN A 14 14.31 2.58 -12.40
C ASN A 14 15.62 1.81 -12.53
N LEU A 15 15.56 0.49 -12.37
CA LEU A 15 16.67 -0.40 -12.64
C LEU A 15 16.57 -0.96 -14.07
N CYS A 16 17.61 -0.78 -14.87
CA CYS A 16 17.74 -1.41 -16.17
C CYS A 16 18.70 -2.59 -16.09
N ILE A 17 18.20 -3.79 -16.40
CA ILE A 17 19.04 -4.99 -16.49
C ILE A 17 19.18 -5.35 -17.97
N VAL A 18 20.43 -5.48 -18.42
CA VAL A 18 20.77 -5.88 -19.79
C VAL A 18 21.32 -7.30 -19.77
N PHE A 19 20.82 -8.13 -20.67
CA PHE A 19 21.18 -9.54 -20.73
C PHE A 19 22.02 -9.82 -21.98
N ASN A 20 22.96 -10.76 -21.85
CA ASN A 20 23.85 -11.15 -22.95
C ASN A 20 23.12 -11.95 -24.04
N THR A 21 22.09 -12.71 -23.68
CA THR A 21 21.35 -13.55 -24.63
C THR A 21 19.85 -13.26 -24.61
N ASP A 22 19.21 -13.41 -25.77
CA ASP A 22 17.75 -13.28 -25.89
C ASP A 22 17.00 -14.39 -25.13
N SER A 23 17.65 -15.53 -24.85
CA SER A 23 17.07 -16.63 -24.05
C SER A 23 16.95 -16.23 -22.57
N ASP A 24 17.98 -15.59 -22.02
CA ASP A 24 18.00 -15.18 -20.61
C ASP A 24 16.95 -14.11 -20.33
N VAL A 25 16.74 -13.17 -21.25
CA VAL A 25 15.69 -12.15 -21.17
C VAL A 25 14.31 -12.79 -21.11
N ARG A 26 14.06 -13.81 -21.94
CA ARG A 26 12.77 -14.51 -21.99
C ARG A 26 12.52 -15.27 -20.69
N LYS A 27 13.50 -16.06 -20.22
CA LYS A 27 13.43 -16.78 -18.94
C LYS A 27 13.19 -15.82 -17.77
N PHE A 28 13.92 -14.70 -17.74
CA PHE A 28 13.75 -13.68 -16.71
C PHE A 28 12.35 -13.08 -16.73
N ARG A 29 11.80 -12.77 -17.92
CA ARG A 29 10.44 -12.25 -18.06
C ARG A 29 9.38 -13.24 -17.58
N GLU A 30 9.54 -14.53 -17.88
CA GLU A 30 8.67 -15.59 -17.39
C GLU A 30 8.73 -15.72 -15.86
N LEU A 31 9.93 -15.64 -15.27
CA LEU A 31 10.10 -15.63 -13.82
C LEU A 31 9.42 -14.43 -13.17
N ILE A 32 9.61 -13.22 -13.73
CA ILE A 32 8.96 -12.00 -13.23
C ILE A 32 7.43 -12.11 -13.31
N ASN A 33 6.89 -12.62 -14.41
CA ASN A 33 5.45 -12.82 -14.54
C ASN A 33 4.91 -13.84 -13.53
N THR A 34 5.65 -14.91 -13.28
CA THR A 34 5.32 -15.91 -12.26
C THR A 34 5.32 -15.30 -10.85
N VAL A 35 6.31 -14.48 -10.52
CA VAL A 35 6.41 -13.80 -9.22
C VAL A 35 5.33 -12.75 -9.05
N LYS A 36 5.04 -11.95 -10.09
CA LYS A 36 3.94 -10.96 -10.07
C LYS A 36 2.58 -11.63 -9.86
N GLY A 37 2.34 -12.79 -10.48
CA GLY A 37 1.13 -13.59 -10.29
C GLY A 37 1.01 -14.27 -8.93
N ARG A 38 2.10 -14.35 -8.14
CA ARG A 38 2.11 -14.94 -6.79
C ARG A 38 1.81 -13.95 -5.67
N ARG A 39 1.62 -12.65 -5.94
CA ARG A 39 1.08 -11.76 -4.92
C ARG A 39 -0.27 -12.29 -4.50
N ALA A 40 -0.39 -12.73 -3.25
CA ALA A 40 -1.67 -13.11 -2.68
C ALA A 40 -2.59 -11.90 -2.84
N ASN A 41 -3.67 -12.07 -3.59
CA ASN A 41 -4.69 -11.05 -3.71
C ASN A 41 -5.21 -10.78 -2.30
N SER A 42 -4.84 -9.63 -1.75
CA SER A 42 -5.34 -9.21 -0.44
C SER A 42 -6.87 -9.18 -0.47
N VAL A 43 -7.54 -9.31 0.68
CA VAL A 43 -9.01 -9.16 0.73
C VAL A 43 -9.46 -7.84 0.10
N PHE A 44 -8.63 -6.80 0.21
CA PHE A 44 -8.81 -5.53 -0.49
C PHE A 44 -8.77 -5.71 -2.01
N SER A 45 -7.70 -6.29 -2.57
CA SER A 45 -7.56 -6.54 -4.02
C SER A 45 -8.63 -7.46 -4.60
N GLN A 46 -9.21 -8.35 -3.78
CA GLN A 46 -10.34 -9.19 -4.20
C GLN A 46 -11.66 -8.43 -4.29
N ARG A 47 -11.82 -7.35 -3.50
CA ARG A 47 -13.07 -6.60 -3.36
C ARG A 47 -13.05 -5.24 -4.04
N THR A 48 -11.90 -4.81 -4.53
CA THR A 48 -11.70 -3.45 -5.04
C THR A 48 -10.94 -3.51 -6.35
N GLU A 49 -11.52 -2.88 -7.38
CA GLU A 49 -10.89 -2.76 -8.70
C GLU A 49 -9.66 -1.84 -8.60
N GLU A 50 -8.56 -2.23 -9.25
CA GLU A 50 -7.28 -1.52 -9.18
C GLU A 50 -7.38 -0.05 -9.63
N SER A 51 -8.14 0.23 -10.69
CA SER A 51 -8.38 1.59 -11.18
C SER A 51 -9.08 2.46 -10.12
N SER A 52 -10.12 1.92 -9.49
CA SER A 52 -10.88 2.57 -8.43
C SER A 52 -10.05 2.80 -7.17
N ALA A 53 -9.20 1.83 -6.81
CA ALA A 53 -8.29 1.94 -5.68
C ALA A 53 -7.27 3.07 -5.90
N ASN A 54 -6.65 3.11 -7.09
CA ASN A 54 -5.68 4.15 -7.42
C ASN A 54 -6.30 5.54 -7.36
N GLN A 55 -7.48 5.73 -7.94
CA GLN A 55 -8.18 7.01 -7.89
C GLN A 55 -8.57 7.39 -6.45
N TYR A 56 -9.04 6.42 -5.66
CA TYR A 56 -9.39 6.63 -4.25
C TYR A 56 -8.17 7.10 -3.43
N PHE A 57 -7.04 6.41 -3.56
CA PHE A 57 -5.82 6.78 -2.85
C PHE A 57 -5.24 8.10 -3.32
N GLN A 58 -5.30 8.41 -4.62
CA GLN A 58 -4.90 9.72 -5.14
C GLN A 58 -5.77 10.84 -4.56
N PHE A 59 -7.10 10.65 -4.52
CA PHE A 59 -8.02 11.62 -3.94
C PHE A 59 -7.68 11.91 -2.47
N TYR A 60 -7.52 10.88 -1.64
CA TYR A 60 -7.17 11.05 -0.23
C TYR A 60 -5.68 11.36 0.03
N GLY A 61 -4.83 11.30 -0.99
CA GLY A 61 -3.43 11.73 -0.93
C GLY A 61 -3.26 13.25 -0.89
N TYR A 62 -4.26 14.02 -1.33
CA TYR A 62 -4.22 15.47 -1.30
C TYR A 62 -4.47 16.03 0.12
N LEU A 63 -3.61 16.96 0.56
CA LEU A 63 -3.76 17.63 1.86
C LEU A 63 -5.10 18.36 1.99
N SER A 64 -5.60 18.99 0.92
CA SER A 64 -6.88 19.70 0.93
C SER A 64 -8.05 18.77 1.24
N GLN A 65 -8.00 17.51 0.80
CA GLN A 65 -9.04 16.52 1.10
C GLN A 65 -8.97 16.05 2.56
N GLN A 66 -7.75 15.92 3.11
CA GLN A 66 -7.59 15.67 4.55
C GLN A 66 -8.10 16.84 5.40
N GLN A 67 -7.80 18.08 4.98
CA GLN A 67 -8.32 19.28 5.65
C GLN A 67 -9.84 19.37 5.57
N ASN A 68 -10.46 19.00 4.44
CA ASN A 68 -11.91 18.97 4.30
C ASN A 68 -12.56 18.07 5.36
N MET A 69 -11.96 16.91 5.61
CA MET A 69 -12.44 15.98 6.65
C MET A 69 -12.22 16.52 8.07
N MET A 70 -11.09 17.18 8.34
CA MET A 70 -10.78 17.73 9.66
C MET A 70 -11.59 18.97 10.02
N GLN A 71 -11.96 19.79 9.02
CA GLN A 71 -12.75 21.01 9.20
C GLN A 71 -14.23 20.73 9.49
N ASP A 72 -14.72 19.52 9.23
CA ASP A 72 -16.03 19.04 9.68
C ASP A 72 -16.04 18.92 11.21
N PHE A 73 -16.47 19.98 11.89
CA PHE A 73 -16.44 20.06 13.35
C PHE A 73 -17.28 18.97 14.01
N VAL A 74 -18.46 18.64 13.46
CA VAL A 74 -19.35 17.63 14.05
C VAL A 74 -18.64 16.27 14.02
N ARG A 75 -18.11 15.88 12.86
CA ARG A 75 -17.33 14.65 12.72
C ARG A 75 -16.12 14.63 13.65
N THR A 76 -15.25 15.64 13.56
CA THR A 76 -13.98 15.69 14.31
C THR A 76 -14.21 15.70 15.81
N SER A 77 -15.13 16.54 16.31
CA SER A 77 -15.42 16.63 17.75
C SER A 77 -16.12 15.37 18.28
N THR A 78 -16.95 14.70 17.48
CA THR A 78 -17.61 13.46 17.89
C THR A 78 -16.60 12.34 18.06
N TYR A 79 -15.70 12.13 17.09
CA TYR A 79 -14.63 11.15 17.23
C TYR A 79 -13.70 11.49 18.40
N GLN A 80 -13.30 12.75 18.55
CA GLN A 80 -12.47 13.19 19.68
C GLN A 80 -13.13 12.87 21.02
N LYS A 81 -14.41 13.22 21.19
CA LYS A 81 -15.16 12.95 22.43
C LYS A 81 -15.31 11.46 22.67
N ALA A 82 -15.65 10.68 21.65
CA ALA A 82 -15.80 9.23 21.78
C ALA A 82 -14.50 8.57 22.26
N ILE A 83 -13.36 8.97 21.71
CA ILE A 83 -12.03 8.49 22.12
C ILE A 83 -11.71 8.95 23.55
N HIS A 84 -11.87 10.25 23.84
CA HIS A 84 -11.51 10.83 25.13
C HIS A 84 -12.37 10.27 26.28
N SER A 85 -13.67 10.11 26.08
CA SER A 85 -14.57 9.54 27.08
C SER A 85 -14.32 8.07 27.36
N ASN A 86 -13.70 7.34 26.41
CA ASN A 86 -13.34 5.93 26.56
C ASN A 86 -11.82 5.74 26.65
N ILE A 87 -11.09 6.68 27.25
CA ILE A 87 -9.61 6.66 27.31
C ILE A 87 -9.03 5.34 27.84
N ASN A 88 -9.78 4.62 28.69
CA ASN A 88 -9.39 3.30 29.20
C ASN A 88 -9.23 2.24 28.10
N ASP A 89 -9.96 2.34 26.99
CA ASP A 89 -9.80 1.45 25.82
C ASP A 89 -8.51 1.76 25.05
N PHE A 90 -7.97 2.96 25.21
CA PHE A 90 -6.76 3.46 24.57
C PHE A 90 -5.54 3.45 25.51
N HIS A 91 -5.74 3.15 26.80
CA HIS A 91 -4.65 2.86 27.70
C HIS A 91 -4.03 1.51 27.30
N VAL A 92 -2.74 1.54 26.96
CA VAL A 92 -1.95 0.32 26.86
C VAL A 92 -1.99 -0.33 28.23
N ARG A 93 -2.71 -1.45 28.36
CA ARG A 93 -2.57 -2.30 29.53
C ARG A 93 -1.10 -2.69 29.60
N SER A 94 -0.36 -2.13 30.55
CA SER A 94 0.86 -2.76 31.05
C SER A 94 0.40 -4.02 31.78
N GLN A 95 -0.02 -5.05 31.02
CA GLN A 95 0.07 -6.40 31.54
C GLN A 95 1.57 -6.65 31.67
N SER A 96 2.07 -6.46 32.89
CA SER A 96 3.31 -7.06 33.30
C SER A 96 3.22 -8.53 32.89
N ILE A 97 4.10 -8.96 32.00
CA ILE A 97 4.37 -10.36 31.76
C ILE A 97 4.93 -10.88 33.09
N PHE A 98 4.02 -11.29 33.97
CA PHE A 98 4.29 -12.16 35.10
C PHE A 98 3.57 -13.47 34.77
N PHE A 99 4.26 -14.34 34.07
CA PHE A 99 4.16 -15.77 34.35
C PHE A 99 5.56 -16.35 34.22
N LEU A 100 6.05 -16.81 35.38
CA LEU A 100 7.04 -17.86 35.54
C LEU A 100 6.69 -19.07 34.65
#